data_AF-A0A4P5VE00-F1
#
_entry.id   AF-A0A4P5VE00-F1
#
_cell.length_a   1.000
_cell.length_b   1.000
_cell.length_c   1.000
_cell.angle_alpha   90.00
_cell.angle_beta   90.00
_cell.angle_gamma   90.00
#
_symmetry.space_group_name_H-M   'P 1'
#
loop_
_entity.id
_entity.type
_entity.pdbx_description
1 polymer ?
#
loop_
_entity_poly.entity_id
_entity_poly.type
_entity_poly.pdbx_seq_one_letter_code
_entity_poly.pdbx_strand_id
1 'polypeptide(L)'
;MALPDIKIRCDGRPLPAELEVLDLEIQLELNRIPQASLTLLDGNVAERCFEVSDGALFKPGSRISIALGNQGGGPAPEQIFEGIVTRHAVSAGSEGLRLKVNLRDRAITMTRSRHSRVFAQKSDAEVMRQLISQANLKVGRLARTPITHPELVQFNVSDWDFIVCRSDVLGLAIRVQSGEISALPLALGAPKRILDFGLDDTRELELELDGAQQWASLKVQSWDRAKLAPTAPVRAKPASLQIGNQSDTLLAKAVEASAATLLHGAPTAPAELQSWADARLLRSRLSLLRGTAVVDGGADLKPLDTVEIKGVGQRFNGKALVSGITHTIDGDGWRSQLRLGLSADWFARTAELAEVPAAGLLPPAIGLQIATVASLAEDPDGELRVQVKLLQMAPDQALQWARPLSPDAGAGRGFVFRPEVGDEVVIGFLNDDPRQPLILGALFGSKNKPPQPVQSPDKTNPLRAIVSRAGSRIVFDDKTPALHIETTAAGKADGEYKNKISLDEKAKTITIEDQHNNKIELSDKGISLTSDKDITISAKGDIKIESQAKLDLQGQAKASLQATEVEVVAKSKFSAKAAQVDLAADATFAAQGGAQAKLGSNAMVEIKAALVKIN
;
A
#
# COMPACT_ATOMS: atom_id res chain seq x y z
N MET A 1 -35.68 35.02 -34.50
CA MET A 1 -35.35 34.48 -33.17
C MET A 1 -34.59 35.56 -32.41
N ALA A 2 -34.88 35.80 -31.13
CA ALA A 2 -34.16 36.82 -30.38
C ALA A 2 -32.71 36.35 -30.16
N LEU A 3 -31.73 37.16 -30.56
CA LEU A 3 -30.33 36.90 -30.23
C LEU A 3 -30.18 36.94 -28.70
N PRO A 4 -29.37 36.08 -28.07
CA PRO A 4 -29.13 36.13 -26.62
C PRO A 4 -28.38 37.42 -26.21
N ASP A 5 -28.52 37.86 -24.95
CA ASP A 5 -27.62 38.88 -24.36
C ASP A 5 -26.33 38.19 -23.92
N ILE A 6 -25.29 38.26 -24.75
CA ILE A 6 -23.98 37.65 -24.51
C ILE A 6 -23.02 38.72 -23.99
N LYS A 7 -22.44 38.47 -22.81
CA LYS A 7 -21.39 39.34 -22.25
C LYS A 7 -20.11 38.54 -22.07
N ILE A 8 -19.16 38.76 -22.97
CA ILE A 8 -17.81 38.20 -22.88
C ILE A 8 -16.87 39.28 -22.38
N ARG A 9 -16.02 38.93 -21.41
CA ARG A 9 -14.94 39.80 -20.94
C ARG A 9 -13.60 39.09 -21.00
N CYS A 10 -12.58 39.77 -21.51
CA CYS A 10 -11.18 39.35 -21.50
C CYS A 10 -10.42 40.15 -20.45
N ASP A 11 -9.83 39.47 -19.47
CA ASP A 11 -9.10 40.06 -18.34
C ASP A 11 -9.91 41.17 -17.63
N GLY A 12 -11.22 40.95 -17.50
CA GLY A 12 -12.17 41.86 -16.86
C GLY A 12 -12.71 42.98 -17.76
N ARG A 13 -12.18 43.16 -18.97
CA ARG A 13 -12.63 44.19 -19.92
C ARG A 13 -13.64 43.60 -20.92
N PRO A 14 -14.74 44.30 -21.26
CA PRO A 14 -15.67 43.83 -22.30
C PRO A 14 -14.96 43.74 -23.65
N LEU A 15 -15.43 42.83 -24.51
CA LEU A 15 -14.93 42.76 -25.89
C LEU A 15 -15.30 44.03 -26.67
N PRO A 16 -14.41 44.51 -27.57
CA PRO A 16 -14.75 45.56 -28.54
C PRO A 16 -16.01 45.18 -29.35
N ALA A 17 -16.87 46.16 -29.60
CA ALA A 17 -18.12 45.95 -30.35
C ALA A 17 -17.90 45.57 -31.83
N GLU A 18 -16.70 45.80 -32.33
CA GLU A 18 -16.26 45.49 -33.71
C GLU A 18 -15.96 43.99 -33.90
N LEU A 19 -15.79 43.23 -32.82
CA LEU A 19 -15.51 41.80 -32.89
C LEU A 19 -16.80 41.00 -33.08
N GLU A 20 -16.89 40.31 -34.20
CA GLU A 20 -18.01 39.42 -34.50
C GLU A 20 -17.75 38.00 -33.97
N VAL A 21 -18.59 37.57 -33.02
CA VAL A 21 -18.61 36.20 -32.51
C VAL A 21 -19.50 35.36 -33.41
N LEU A 22 -18.91 34.42 -34.13
CA LEU A 22 -19.61 33.53 -35.06
C LEU A 22 -20.25 32.34 -34.34
N ASP A 23 -19.52 31.76 -33.39
CA ASP A 23 -19.95 30.58 -32.66
C ASP A 23 -19.37 30.60 -31.24
N LEU A 24 -20.20 30.23 -30.27
CA LEU A 24 -19.84 30.06 -28.88
C LEU A 24 -20.44 28.75 -28.37
N GLU A 25 -19.57 27.82 -27.97
CA GLU A 25 -19.94 26.57 -27.33
C GLU A 25 -19.41 26.53 -25.90
N ILE A 26 -20.23 26.15 -24.92
CA ILE A 26 -19.86 26.01 -23.52
C ILE A 26 -20.34 24.65 -23.02
N GLN A 27 -19.41 23.81 -22.59
CA GLN A 27 -19.67 22.47 -22.06
C GLN A 27 -19.45 22.44 -20.54
N LEU A 28 -20.51 22.12 -19.81
CA LEU A 28 -20.54 21.96 -18.37
C LEU A 28 -20.95 20.52 -18.06
N GLU A 29 -20.07 19.71 -17.46
CA GLU A 29 -20.36 18.30 -17.19
C GLU A 29 -19.93 17.90 -15.76
N LEU A 30 -20.68 16.97 -15.15
CA LEU A 30 -20.28 16.37 -13.87
C LEU A 30 -18.99 15.56 -14.03
N ASN A 31 -18.12 15.61 -13.02
CA ASN A 31 -16.84 14.90 -13.00
C ASN A 31 -15.94 15.22 -14.21
N ARG A 32 -16.10 16.42 -14.79
CA ARG A 32 -15.30 16.95 -15.90
C ARG A 32 -14.97 18.42 -15.64
N ILE A 33 -13.88 18.88 -16.25
CA ILE A 33 -13.49 20.28 -16.20
C ILE A 33 -14.24 21.03 -17.31
N PRO A 34 -15.02 22.06 -16.97
CA PRO A 34 -15.73 22.87 -17.95
C PRO A 34 -14.80 23.39 -19.04
N GLN A 35 -15.33 23.43 -20.25
CA GLN A 35 -14.63 23.99 -21.39
C GLN A 35 -15.55 24.84 -22.23
N ALA A 36 -14.98 25.80 -22.94
CA ALA A 36 -15.72 26.60 -23.91
C ALA A 36 -14.87 26.81 -25.15
N SER A 37 -15.51 26.98 -26.30
CA SER A 37 -14.85 27.42 -27.52
C SER A 37 -15.55 28.64 -28.09
N LEU A 38 -14.74 29.61 -28.49
CA LEU A 38 -15.18 30.83 -29.15
C LEU A 38 -14.59 30.85 -30.57
N THR A 39 -15.44 31.03 -31.57
CA THR A 39 -15.01 31.23 -32.96
C THR A 39 -15.34 32.66 -33.36
N LEU A 40 -14.31 33.40 -33.78
CA LEU A 40 -14.39 34.80 -34.19
C LEU A 40 -14.06 34.90 -35.67
N LEU A 41 -14.68 35.88 -36.34
CA LEU A 41 -14.15 36.35 -37.62
C LEU A 41 -12.87 37.13 -37.34
N ASP A 42 -11.75 36.69 -37.93
CA ASP A 42 -10.46 37.33 -37.69
C ASP A 42 -9.55 37.16 -38.91
N GLY A 43 -9.00 38.28 -39.37
CA GLY A 43 -7.96 38.37 -40.37
C GLY A 43 -8.37 39.01 -41.69
N ASN A 44 -7.36 39.44 -42.43
CA ASN A 44 -7.48 40.12 -43.70
C ASN A 44 -6.48 39.52 -44.70
N VAL A 45 -6.99 38.93 -45.79
CA VAL A 45 -6.17 38.26 -46.81
C VAL A 45 -5.21 39.24 -47.50
N ALA A 46 -5.65 40.47 -47.75
CA ALA A 46 -4.86 41.49 -48.43
C ALA A 46 -3.69 41.97 -47.56
N GLU A 47 -3.92 42.09 -46.26
CA GLU A 47 -2.94 42.53 -45.27
C GLU A 47 -2.11 41.38 -44.68
N ARG A 48 -2.50 40.13 -44.97
CA ARG A 48 -1.84 38.88 -44.54
C ARG A 48 -1.69 38.78 -43.02
N CYS A 49 -2.68 39.25 -42.28
CA CYS A 49 -2.68 39.30 -40.83
C CYS A 49 -3.93 38.64 -40.24
N PHE A 50 -3.84 38.30 -38.94
CA PHE A 50 -4.96 37.92 -38.08
C PHE A 50 -4.96 38.92 -36.91
N GLU A 51 -5.61 40.07 -37.11
CA GLU A 51 -5.50 41.24 -36.22
C GLU A 51 -5.87 40.93 -34.76
N VAL A 52 -6.90 40.12 -34.55
CA VAL A 52 -7.37 39.75 -33.20
C VAL A 52 -6.40 38.74 -32.56
N SER A 53 -5.91 37.78 -33.36
CA SER A 53 -4.92 36.79 -32.94
C SER A 53 -3.57 37.43 -32.57
N ASP A 54 -3.11 38.41 -33.35
CA ASP A 54 -1.86 39.16 -33.12
C ASP A 54 -1.98 40.15 -31.94
N GLY A 55 -3.21 40.52 -31.60
CA GLY A 55 -3.54 41.48 -30.55
C GLY A 55 -3.31 40.98 -29.12
N ALA A 56 -3.69 41.81 -28.14
CA ALA A 56 -3.61 41.48 -26.72
C ALA A 56 -4.80 40.66 -26.20
N LEU A 57 -5.90 40.61 -26.96
CA LEU A 57 -7.10 39.85 -26.61
C LEU A 57 -6.86 38.36 -26.87
N PHE A 58 -7.42 37.50 -26.02
CA PHE A 58 -7.35 36.04 -26.17
C PHE A 58 -5.93 35.43 -26.24
N LYS A 59 -4.91 36.12 -25.72
CA LYS A 59 -3.58 35.53 -25.56
C LYS A 59 -3.66 34.25 -24.72
N PRO A 60 -2.90 33.19 -25.05
CA PRO A 60 -2.82 32.02 -24.19
C PRO A 60 -2.54 32.41 -22.73
N GLY A 61 -3.38 31.95 -21.80
CA GLY A 61 -3.35 32.34 -20.39
C GLY A 61 -4.28 33.49 -19.98
N SER A 62 -4.81 34.29 -20.91
CA SER A 62 -5.80 35.33 -20.61
C SER A 62 -7.06 34.74 -19.99
N ARG A 63 -7.67 35.47 -19.06
CA ARG A 63 -8.90 35.07 -18.37
C ARG A 63 -10.13 35.54 -19.14
N ILE A 64 -11.00 34.60 -19.50
CA ILE A 64 -12.25 34.90 -20.20
C ILE A 64 -13.43 34.54 -19.30
N SER A 65 -14.34 35.49 -19.07
CA SER A 65 -15.63 35.25 -18.41
C SER A 65 -16.76 35.42 -19.41
N ILE A 66 -17.73 34.51 -19.37
CA ILE A 66 -18.88 34.48 -20.28
C ILE A 66 -20.16 34.44 -19.47
N ALA A 67 -21.02 35.43 -19.71
CA ALA A 67 -22.36 35.51 -19.14
C ALA A 67 -23.41 35.51 -20.25
N LEU A 68 -24.49 34.76 -20.03
CA LEU A 68 -25.61 34.63 -20.97
C LEU A 68 -26.91 35.08 -20.29
N GLY A 69 -27.77 35.76 -21.05
CA GLY A 69 -29.11 36.17 -20.63
C GLY A 69 -30.12 36.08 -21.78
N ASN A 70 -31.40 35.94 -21.40
CA ASN A 70 -32.51 35.99 -22.36
C ASN A 70 -32.82 37.47 -22.70
N GLN A 71 -33.05 37.79 -23.97
CA GLN A 71 -33.44 39.16 -24.36
C GLN A 71 -34.88 39.50 -23.94
N GLY A 72 -35.13 40.79 -23.69
CA GLY A 72 -36.50 41.33 -23.51
C GLY A 72 -36.99 41.52 -22.07
N GLY A 73 -36.15 41.99 -21.14
CA GLY A 73 -36.56 42.34 -19.77
C GLY A 73 -36.51 41.18 -18.77
N GLY A 74 -35.87 40.06 -19.14
CA GLY A 74 -35.53 38.98 -18.23
C GLY A 74 -34.42 39.35 -17.22
N PRO A 75 -34.09 38.45 -16.28
CA PRO A 75 -33.00 38.67 -15.32
C PRO A 75 -31.68 38.96 -16.04
N ALA A 76 -30.82 39.75 -15.40
CA ALA A 76 -29.51 40.11 -15.94
C ALA A 76 -28.68 38.86 -16.31
N PRO A 77 -27.82 38.93 -17.35
CA PRO A 77 -27.00 37.80 -17.78
C PRO A 77 -26.24 37.17 -16.61
N GLU A 78 -26.40 35.85 -16.43
CA GLU A 78 -25.71 35.08 -15.40
C GLU A 78 -24.35 34.63 -15.94
N GLN A 79 -23.30 34.76 -15.14
CA GLN A 79 -21.98 34.21 -15.47
C GLN A 79 -22.04 32.68 -15.40
N ILE A 80 -21.97 32.04 -16.56
CA ILE A 80 -22.05 30.58 -16.67
C ILE A 80 -20.67 29.92 -16.81
N PHE A 81 -19.66 30.67 -17.27
CA PHE A 81 -18.32 30.14 -17.47
C PHE A 81 -17.25 31.20 -17.18
N GLU A 82 -16.14 30.76 -16.58
CA GLU A 82 -14.91 31.53 -16.47
C GLU A 82 -13.73 30.58 -16.58
N GLY A 83 -12.76 30.94 -17.44
CA GLY A 83 -11.62 30.08 -17.70
C GLY A 83 -10.43 30.84 -18.25
N ILE A 84 -9.40 30.08 -18.59
CA ILE A 84 -8.18 30.59 -19.23
C ILE A 84 -8.10 30.09 -20.68
N VAL A 85 -7.52 30.90 -21.55
CA VAL A 85 -7.20 30.48 -22.92
C VAL A 85 -6.14 29.39 -22.87
N THR A 86 -6.47 28.21 -23.39
CA THR A 86 -5.57 27.04 -23.42
C THR A 86 -5.17 26.62 -24.82
N ARG A 87 -5.98 26.97 -25.83
CA ARG A 87 -5.66 26.76 -27.23
C ARG A 87 -6.08 27.98 -28.03
N HIS A 88 -5.24 28.36 -28.97
CA HIS A 88 -5.43 29.49 -29.86
C HIS A 88 -5.10 28.96 -31.26
N ALA A 89 -6.04 29.03 -32.20
CA ALA A 89 -5.88 28.45 -33.53
C ALA A 89 -6.53 29.33 -34.60
N VAL A 90 -5.81 29.61 -35.69
CA VAL A 90 -6.34 30.30 -36.87
C VAL A 90 -6.66 29.30 -37.96
N SER A 91 -7.70 29.58 -38.76
CA SER A 91 -8.07 28.79 -39.93
C SER A 91 -8.47 29.70 -41.08
N ALA A 92 -8.04 29.35 -42.29
CA ALA A 92 -8.38 30.03 -43.52
C ALA A 92 -8.98 29.01 -44.50
N GLY A 93 -10.19 29.26 -45.00
CA GLY A 93 -10.86 28.34 -45.92
C GLY A 93 -12.06 28.98 -46.62
N SER A 94 -12.89 28.14 -47.23
CA SER A 94 -14.10 28.56 -47.94
C SER A 94 -15.10 29.30 -47.06
N GLU A 95 -15.03 29.11 -45.75
CA GLU A 95 -15.92 29.76 -44.78
C GLU A 95 -15.32 31.02 -44.12
N GLY A 96 -14.22 31.54 -44.69
CA GLY A 96 -13.56 32.77 -44.25
C GLY A 96 -12.29 32.55 -43.43
N LEU A 97 -11.74 33.67 -42.94
CA LEU A 97 -10.63 33.69 -41.99
C LEU A 97 -11.20 33.73 -40.57
N ARG A 98 -10.80 32.77 -39.75
CA ARG A 98 -11.37 32.58 -38.41
C ARG A 98 -10.30 32.35 -37.37
N LEU A 99 -10.58 32.87 -36.17
CA LEU A 99 -9.85 32.57 -34.96
C LEU A 99 -10.72 31.69 -34.04
N LYS A 100 -10.22 30.51 -33.68
CA LYS A 100 -10.81 29.62 -32.68
C LYS A 100 -9.99 29.66 -31.39
N VAL A 101 -10.66 30.02 -30.30
CA VAL A 101 -10.09 30.11 -28.95
C VAL A 101 -10.75 29.06 -28.07
N ASN A 102 -9.99 28.11 -27.53
CA ASN A 102 -10.51 27.16 -26.55
C ASN A 102 -10.11 27.55 -25.13
N LEU A 103 -11.11 27.55 -24.28
CA LEU A 103 -11.05 27.92 -22.89
C LEU A 103 -11.22 26.66 -22.03
N ARG A 104 -10.48 26.62 -20.92
CA ARG A 104 -10.70 25.63 -19.85
C ARG A 104 -10.87 26.36 -18.55
N ASP A 105 -11.77 25.87 -17.70
CA ASP A 105 -11.85 26.35 -16.32
C ASP A 105 -10.48 26.18 -15.63
N ARG A 106 -10.15 27.09 -14.70
CA ARG A 106 -8.89 27.07 -13.95
C ARG A 106 -8.67 25.77 -13.19
N ALA A 107 -9.71 24.98 -12.91
CA ALA A 107 -9.59 23.62 -12.39
C ALA A 107 -8.66 22.71 -13.20
N ILE A 108 -8.37 23.04 -14.47
CA ILE A 108 -7.38 22.34 -15.30
C ILE A 108 -5.97 22.30 -14.71
N THR A 109 -5.63 23.19 -13.77
CA THR A 109 -4.34 23.14 -13.07
C THR A 109 -4.18 21.90 -12.21
N MET A 110 -5.29 21.34 -11.69
CA MET A 110 -5.28 20.13 -10.85
C MET A 110 -5.04 18.84 -11.65
N THR A 111 -5.04 18.89 -13.00
CA THR A 111 -4.80 17.70 -13.84
C THR A 111 -3.35 17.58 -14.32
N ARG A 112 -2.51 18.58 -14.07
CA ARG A 112 -1.20 18.70 -14.74
C ARG A 112 -0.10 17.91 -14.06
N SER A 113 -0.12 17.90 -12.74
CA SER A 113 0.91 17.24 -11.93
C SER A 113 0.32 16.01 -11.25
N ARG A 114 1.09 14.92 -11.26
CA ARG A 114 0.81 13.72 -10.47
C ARG A 114 1.56 13.80 -9.15
N HIS A 115 0.95 13.27 -8.10
CA HIS A 115 1.51 13.33 -6.75
C HIS A 115 1.36 12.00 -6.03
N SER A 116 2.27 11.73 -5.08
CA SER A 116 2.11 10.67 -4.09
C SER A 116 2.18 11.27 -2.69
N ARG A 117 1.08 11.17 -1.94
CA ARG A 117 0.90 11.79 -0.62
C ARG A 117 0.12 10.86 0.29
N VAL A 118 0.42 10.92 1.59
CA VAL A 118 -0.30 10.18 2.63
C VAL A 118 -1.05 11.17 3.51
N PHE A 119 -2.38 11.01 3.57
CA PHE A 119 -3.27 11.79 4.41
C PHE A 119 -3.68 10.93 5.61
N ALA A 120 -2.92 11.06 6.70
CA ALA A 120 -3.21 10.36 7.94
C ALA A 120 -4.35 11.07 8.72
N GLN A 121 -5.25 10.29 9.31
CA GLN A 121 -6.32 10.76 10.20
C GLN A 121 -7.19 11.88 9.59
N LYS A 122 -7.54 11.77 8.31
CA LYS A 122 -8.35 12.77 7.58
C LYS A 122 -9.55 12.13 6.90
N SER A 123 -10.63 12.89 6.80
CA SER A 123 -11.79 12.55 5.98
C SER A 123 -11.61 12.96 4.52
N ASP A 124 -12.36 12.33 3.61
CA ASP A 124 -12.33 12.68 2.18
C ASP A 124 -12.63 14.18 1.93
N ALA A 125 -13.59 14.77 2.65
CA ALA A 125 -13.92 16.19 2.52
C ALA A 125 -12.77 17.12 2.96
N GLU A 126 -12.02 16.74 4.00
CA GLU A 126 -10.84 17.51 4.44
C GLU A 126 -9.71 17.41 3.42
N VAL A 127 -9.48 16.23 2.85
CA VAL A 127 -8.48 16.02 1.79
C VAL A 127 -8.85 16.80 0.53
N MET A 128 -10.11 16.73 0.07
CA MET A 128 -10.60 17.52 -1.07
C MET A 128 -10.41 19.01 -0.83
N ARG A 129 -10.80 19.54 0.34
CA ARG A 129 -10.60 20.95 0.70
C ARG A 129 -9.12 21.34 0.64
N GLN A 130 -8.24 20.52 1.18
CA GLN A 130 -6.81 20.76 1.19
C GLN A 130 -6.25 20.84 -0.24
N LEU A 131 -6.57 19.87 -1.10
CA LEU A 131 -6.10 19.82 -2.49
C LEU A 131 -6.61 21.00 -3.33
N ILE A 132 -7.91 21.34 -3.22
CA ILE A 132 -8.50 22.48 -3.93
C ILE A 132 -7.83 23.79 -3.50
N SER A 133 -7.57 23.96 -2.20
CA SER A 133 -6.94 25.18 -1.65
C SER A 133 -5.48 25.30 -2.10
N GLN A 134 -4.73 24.19 -2.13
CA GLN A 134 -3.34 24.16 -2.62
C GLN A 134 -3.24 24.52 -4.10
N ALA A 135 -4.28 24.22 -4.89
CA ALA A 135 -4.38 24.61 -6.30
C ALA A 135 -4.77 26.09 -6.51
N ASN A 136 -4.96 26.86 -5.44
CA ASN A 136 -5.46 28.25 -5.48
C ASN A 136 -6.83 28.39 -6.16
N LEU A 137 -7.71 27.41 -5.93
CA LEU A 137 -9.09 27.37 -6.42
C LEU A 137 -10.08 27.60 -5.28
N LYS A 138 -11.31 28.01 -5.62
CA LYS A 138 -12.32 28.28 -4.61
C LYS A 138 -12.97 26.97 -4.15
N VAL A 139 -12.99 26.74 -2.85
CA VAL A 139 -13.68 25.59 -2.25
C VAL A 139 -15.17 25.91 -2.17
N GLY A 140 -15.98 25.20 -2.95
CA GLY A 140 -17.43 25.28 -2.90
C GLY A 140 -18.03 24.39 -1.80
N ARG A 141 -19.26 23.94 -2.02
CA ARG A 141 -19.93 23.04 -1.06
C ARG A 141 -19.31 21.64 -1.15
N LEU A 142 -18.78 21.16 -0.03
CA LEU A 142 -18.33 19.77 0.13
C LEU A 142 -19.33 19.03 1.03
N ALA A 143 -19.93 17.96 0.52
CA ALA A 143 -20.81 17.11 1.30
C ALA A 143 -20.07 16.51 2.51
N ARG A 144 -20.80 16.22 3.60
CA ARG A 144 -20.23 15.55 4.77
C ARG A 144 -19.85 14.12 4.38
N THR A 145 -18.61 13.75 4.65
CA THR A 145 -18.09 12.41 4.42
C THR A 145 -18.02 11.63 5.74
N PRO A 146 -18.55 10.40 5.80
CA PRO A 146 -18.78 9.72 7.08
C PRO A 146 -17.53 9.06 7.69
N ILE A 147 -16.43 8.97 6.95
CA ILE A 147 -15.24 8.20 7.32
C ILE A 147 -14.07 9.15 7.60
N THR A 148 -13.38 8.91 8.71
CA THR A 148 -12.02 9.41 8.95
C THR A 148 -11.06 8.25 8.66
N HIS A 149 -10.17 8.43 7.68
CA HIS A 149 -9.26 7.37 7.26
C HIS A 149 -8.03 7.34 8.19
N PRO A 150 -7.61 6.16 8.69
CA PRO A 150 -6.32 6.04 9.37
C PRO A 150 -5.18 6.51 8.45
N GLU A 151 -5.18 6.03 7.21
CA GLU A 151 -4.31 6.48 6.13
C GLU A 151 -5.08 6.45 4.80
N LEU A 152 -5.13 7.60 4.12
CA LEU A 152 -5.59 7.69 2.73
C LEU A 152 -4.40 8.05 1.84
N VAL A 153 -4.16 7.28 0.78
CA VAL A 153 -2.97 7.43 -0.06
C VAL A 153 -3.37 7.90 -1.46
N GLN A 154 -2.86 9.06 -1.85
CA GLN A 154 -2.77 9.46 -3.25
C GLN A 154 -1.47 8.87 -3.78
N PHE A 155 -1.51 8.09 -4.86
CA PHE A 155 -0.33 7.41 -5.40
C PHE A 155 -0.17 7.69 -6.88
N ASN A 156 0.87 8.44 -7.25
CA ASN A 156 1.22 8.84 -8.61
C ASN A 156 0.01 9.23 -9.49
N VAL A 157 -0.91 10.04 -8.96
CA VAL A 157 -2.15 10.43 -9.64
C VAL A 157 -2.37 11.93 -9.47
N SER A 158 -3.07 12.57 -10.42
CA SER A 158 -3.36 14.00 -10.33
C SER A 158 -4.33 14.31 -9.18
N ASP A 159 -4.30 15.53 -8.67
CA ASP A 159 -5.21 15.95 -7.60
C ASP A 159 -6.67 15.88 -8.07
N TRP A 160 -6.91 16.23 -9.34
CA TRP A 160 -8.23 16.14 -9.97
C TRP A 160 -8.75 14.69 -10.01
N ASP A 161 -7.96 13.77 -10.57
CA ASP A 161 -8.37 12.39 -10.73
C ASP A 161 -8.61 11.73 -9.37
N PHE A 162 -7.77 12.05 -8.38
CA PHE A 162 -7.92 11.57 -7.02
C PHE A 162 -9.25 12.00 -6.38
N ILE A 163 -9.61 13.29 -6.45
CA ILE A 163 -10.87 13.77 -5.86
C ILE A 163 -12.10 13.22 -6.59
N VAL A 164 -12.04 13.02 -7.90
CA VAL A 164 -13.15 12.43 -8.68
C VAL A 164 -13.33 10.95 -8.32
N CYS A 165 -12.24 10.18 -8.24
CA CYS A 165 -12.28 8.78 -7.80
C CYS A 165 -12.88 8.63 -6.40
N ARG A 166 -12.45 9.47 -5.45
CA ARG A 166 -12.99 9.44 -4.08
C ARG A 166 -14.45 9.89 -4.04
N SER A 167 -14.85 10.84 -4.88
CA SER A 167 -16.26 11.25 -5.00
C SER A 167 -17.15 10.12 -5.48
N ASP A 168 -16.73 9.34 -6.48
CA ASP A 168 -17.50 8.18 -6.96
C ASP A 168 -17.71 7.13 -5.85
N VAL A 169 -16.68 6.85 -5.02
CA VAL A 169 -16.79 5.92 -3.86
C VAL A 169 -17.83 6.38 -2.84
N LEU A 170 -18.04 7.69 -2.73
CA LEU A 170 -18.94 8.32 -1.76
C LEU A 170 -20.34 8.61 -2.32
N GLY A 171 -20.60 8.29 -3.59
CA GLY A 171 -21.86 8.65 -4.26
C GLY A 171 -22.02 10.15 -4.47
N LEU A 172 -20.89 10.86 -4.62
CA LEU A 172 -20.83 12.29 -4.87
C LEU A 172 -20.45 12.55 -6.33
N ALA A 173 -20.83 13.72 -6.83
CA ALA A 173 -20.34 14.27 -8.09
C ALA A 173 -19.56 15.55 -7.85
N ILE A 174 -18.47 15.71 -8.61
CA ILE A 174 -17.73 16.96 -8.67
C ILE A 174 -18.40 17.88 -9.69
N ARG A 175 -18.74 19.09 -9.23
CA ARG A 175 -19.20 20.17 -10.09
C ARG A 175 -18.21 21.32 -10.00
N VAL A 176 -17.82 21.83 -11.16
CA VAL A 176 -16.94 23.00 -11.28
C VAL A 176 -17.72 24.16 -11.88
N GLN A 177 -17.60 25.34 -11.29
CA GLN A 177 -18.20 26.56 -11.81
C GLN A 177 -17.25 27.74 -11.59
N SER A 178 -16.65 28.25 -12.67
CA SER A 178 -15.80 29.46 -12.64
C SER A 178 -14.69 29.39 -11.59
N GLY A 179 -13.93 28.28 -11.56
CA GLY A 179 -12.85 28.05 -10.59
C GLY A 179 -13.31 27.67 -9.18
N GLU A 180 -14.61 27.51 -8.93
CA GLU A 180 -15.16 26.90 -7.71
C GLU A 180 -15.40 25.40 -7.89
N ILE A 181 -14.86 24.56 -7.01
CA ILE A 181 -15.06 23.11 -7.02
C ILE A 181 -15.94 22.70 -5.84
N SER A 182 -17.06 22.02 -6.14
CA SER A 182 -17.99 21.45 -5.16
C SER A 182 -18.08 19.93 -5.29
N ALA A 183 -18.24 19.23 -4.18
CA ALA A 183 -18.52 17.80 -4.12
C ALA A 183 -19.92 17.60 -3.53
N LEU A 184 -20.87 17.19 -4.36
CA LEU A 184 -22.30 17.23 -4.05
C LEU A 184 -22.92 15.82 -4.15
N PRO A 185 -23.90 15.46 -3.30
CA PRO A 185 -24.55 14.16 -3.37
C PRO A 185 -25.30 13.96 -4.70
N LEU A 186 -25.17 12.76 -5.27
CA LEU A 186 -26.01 12.34 -6.39
C LEU A 186 -27.42 12.04 -5.85
N ALA A 187 -28.42 12.81 -6.30
CA ALA A 187 -29.82 12.59 -5.95
C ALA A 187 -30.75 13.20 -7.00
N LEU A 188 -31.95 12.63 -7.15
CA LEU A 188 -33.05 13.29 -7.86
C LEU A 188 -33.86 14.13 -6.87
N GLY A 189 -33.92 15.44 -7.12
CA GLY A 189 -34.62 16.41 -6.28
C GLY A 189 -36.02 16.76 -6.81
N ALA A 190 -36.49 17.94 -6.40
CA ALA A 190 -37.60 18.60 -7.08
C ALA A 190 -37.15 19.00 -8.50
N PRO A 191 -37.99 18.81 -9.53
CA PRO A 191 -37.63 19.20 -10.88
C PRO A 191 -37.54 20.72 -10.96
N LYS A 192 -36.43 21.22 -11.48
CA LYS A 192 -36.19 22.65 -11.69
C LYS A 192 -36.87 23.15 -12.96
N ARG A 193 -37.02 22.27 -13.95
CA ARG A 193 -37.73 22.53 -15.20
C ARG A 193 -38.49 21.27 -15.62
N ILE A 194 -39.66 21.48 -16.22
CA ILE A 194 -40.43 20.44 -16.90
C ILE A 194 -40.08 20.55 -18.40
N LEU A 195 -39.86 19.40 -19.03
CA LEU A 195 -39.62 19.26 -20.46
C LEU A 195 -40.83 18.54 -21.04
N ASP A 196 -41.89 19.29 -21.37
CA ASP A 196 -43.10 18.74 -21.97
C ASP A 196 -42.99 18.72 -23.49
N PHE A 197 -42.61 17.56 -24.03
CA PHE A 197 -42.32 17.42 -25.45
C PHE A 197 -43.58 17.70 -26.30
N GLY A 198 -43.49 18.70 -27.18
CA GLY A 198 -44.59 19.14 -28.04
C GLY A 198 -45.46 20.28 -27.47
N LEU A 199 -45.24 20.69 -26.21
CA LEU A 199 -45.91 21.83 -25.57
C LEU A 199 -44.93 22.93 -25.13
N ASP A 200 -43.74 22.55 -24.68
CA ASP A 200 -42.66 23.48 -24.27
C ASP A 200 -41.63 23.71 -25.39
N ASP A 201 -40.66 24.59 -25.14
CA ASP A 201 -39.53 24.93 -26.04
C ASP A 201 -38.48 23.79 -26.18
N THR A 202 -38.90 22.53 -26.01
CA THR A 202 -38.03 21.35 -26.21
C THR A 202 -38.04 20.98 -27.69
N ARG A 203 -36.93 21.20 -28.39
CA ARG A 203 -36.82 21.00 -29.84
C ARG A 203 -36.51 19.57 -30.23
N GLU A 204 -35.56 18.97 -29.52
CA GLU A 204 -35.06 17.62 -29.79
C GLU A 204 -35.02 16.84 -28.49
N LEU A 205 -35.37 15.57 -28.56
CA LEU A 205 -35.38 14.68 -27.41
C LEU A 205 -35.03 13.26 -27.86
N GLU A 206 -33.94 12.75 -27.33
CA GLU A 206 -33.48 11.38 -27.53
C GLU A 206 -33.32 10.73 -26.17
N LEU A 207 -34.01 9.63 -25.93
CA LEU A 207 -34.03 8.93 -24.64
C LEU A 207 -33.86 7.44 -24.83
N GLU A 208 -33.07 6.84 -23.96
CA GLU A 208 -32.78 5.42 -23.91
C GLU A 208 -33.07 4.89 -22.50
N LEU A 209 -33.71 3.72 -22.44
CA LEU A 209 -33.86 2.94 -21.22
C LEU A 209 -32.96 1.70 -21.30
N ASP A 210 -31.93 1.65 -20.45
CA ASP A 210 -30.96 0.55 -20.40
C ASP A 210 -31.03 -0.20 -19.06
N GLY A 211 -31.57 -1.42 -19.13
CA GLY A 211 -31.67 -2.35 -18.01
C GLY A 211 -30.40 -3.17 -17.74
N ALA A 212 -29.44 -3.21 -18.67
CA ALA A 212 -28.31 -4.16 -18.63
C ALA A 212 -27.39 -3.94 -17.42
N GLN A 213 -27.32 -2.71 -16.92
CA GLN A 213 -26.49 -2.33 -15.78
C GLN A 213 -27.28 -2.29 -14.45
N GLN A 214 -28.54 -2.76 -14.43
CA GLN A 214 -29.37 -2.78 -13.22
C GLN A 214 -29.05 -3.98 -12.34
N TRP A 215 -28.80 -3.76 -11.04
CA TRP A 215 -28.74 -4.83 -10.05
C TRP A 215 -30.04 -4.96 -9.26
N ALA A 216 -30.45 -6.18 -8.91
CA ALA A 216 -31.57 -6.39 -8.00
C ALA A 216 -31.22 -5.98 -6.55
N SER A 217 -30.03 -6.34 -6.09
CA SER A 217 -29.43 -5.85 -4.85
C SER A 217 -27.92 -5.97 -4.92
N LEU A 218 -27.21 -5.16 -4.13
CA LEU A 218 -25.75 -5.17 -4.09
C LEU A 218 -25.26 -5.37 -2.66
N LYS A 219 -24.25 -6.22 -2.52
CA LYS A 219 -23.50 -6.40 -1.27
C LYS A 219 -22.02 -6.25 -1.55
N VAL A 220 -21.27 -5.89 -0.52
CA VAL A 220 -19.82 -5.83 -0.59
C VAL A 220 -19.20 -6.52 0.62
N GLN A 221 -18.03 -7.12 0.43
CA GLN A 221 -17.23 -7.75 1.48
C GLN A 221 -15.75 -7.39 1.32
N SER A 222 -15.02 -7.46 2.43
CA SER A 222 -13.57 -7.31 2.45
C SER A 222 -12.91 -8.42 3.25
N TRP A 223 -11.57 -8.47 3.28
CA TRP A 223 -10.84 -9.43 4.12
C TRP A 223 -10.73 -8.95 5.58
N ASP A 224 -11.19 -9.76 6.54
CA ASP A 224 -10.99 -9.53 7.97
C ASP A 224 -9.70 -10.21 8.43
N ARG A 225 -8.66 -9.42 8.74
CA ARG A 225 -7.36 -9.93 9.19
C ARG A 225 -7.44 -10.60 10.56
N ALA A 226 -8.28 -10.13 11.46
CA ALA A 226 -8.38 -10.68 12.80
C ALA A 226 -9.05 -12.06 12.80
N LYS A 227 -9.99 -12.28 11.88
CA LYS A 227 -10.74 -13.55 11.74
C LYS A 227 -10.19 -14.48 10.67
N LEU A 228 -9.30 -14.00 9.80
CA LEU A 228 -8.80 -14.72 8.62
C LEU A 228 -9.93 -15.23 7.71
N ALA A 229 -10.94 -14.39 7.48
CA ALA A 229 -12.12 -14.71 6.68
C ALA A 229 -12.72 -13.46 6.03
N PRO A 230 -13.64 -13.59 5.04
CA PRO A 230 -14.41 -12.44 4.57
C PRO A 230 -15.23 -11.81 5.70
N THR A 231 -15.34 -10.47 5.69
CA THR A 231 -16.24 -9.74 6.58
C THR A 231 -17.69 -10.15 6.35
N ALA A 232 -18.56 -9.87 7.33
CA ALA A 232 -20.00 -9.96 7.11
C ALA A 232 -20.42 -9.06 5.91
N PRO A 233 -21.32 -9.51 5.02
CA PRO A 233 -21.74 -8.73 3.86
C PRO A 233 -22.41 -7.42 4.25
N VAL A 234 -21.85 -6.30 3.80
CA VAL A 234 -22.48 -4.97 3.91
C VAL A 234 -23.41 -4.79 2.72
N ARG A 235 -24.68 -4.51 2.97
CA ARG A 235 -25.71 -4.37 1.92
C ARG A 235 -25.89 -2.91 1.56
N ALA A 236 -25.93 -2.61 0.27
CA ALA A 236 -26.28 -1.29 -0.22
C ALA A 236 -27.69 -0.90 0.27
N LYS A 237 -27.87 0.35 0.66
CA LYS A 237 -29.17 0.91 1.00
C LYS A 237 -30.06 0.91 -0.25
N PRO A 238 -31.36 0.61 -0.12
CA PRO A 238 -32.28 0.69 -1.25
C PRO A 238 -32.26 2.11 -1.85
N ALA A 239 -31.92 2.19 -3.13
CA ALA A 239 -32.12 3.38 -3.95
C ALA A 239 -33.13 3.00 -5.02
N SER A 240 -34.36 3.48 -4.89
CA SER A 240 -35.40 3.28 -5.91
C SER A 240 -35.52 4.54 -6.76
N LEU A 241 -35.54 4.35 -8.08
CA LEU A 241 -35.88 5.39 -9.04
C LEU A 241 -37.05 4.85 -9.87
N GLN A 242 -38.10 5.65 -9.97
CA GLN A 242 -39.24 5.36 -10.83
C GLN A 242 -39.15 6.22 -12.08
N ILE A 243 -39.19 5.58 -13.24
CA ILE A 243 -39.15 6.22 -14.54
C ILE A 243 -40.39 5.74 -15.29
N GLY A 244 -41.38 6.61 -15.38
CA GLY A 244 -42.68 6.31 -15.97
C GLY A 244 -43.37 5.16 -15.24
N ASN A 245 -43.78 4.16 -16.02
CA ASN A 245 -44.31 2.89 -15.55
C ASN A 245 -43.23 1.82 -15.29
N GLN A 246 -41.94 2.16 -15.45
CA GLN A 246 -40.83 1.28 -15.14
C GLN A 246 -40.33 1.52 -13.72
N SER A 247 -40.16 0.45 -12.97
CA SER A 247 -39.41 0.44 -11.73
C SER A 247 -38.10 -0.30 -11.93
N ASP A 248 -37.11 0.08 -11.13
CA ASP A 248 -35.84 -0.63 -11.00
C ASP A 248 -36.02 -2.14 -10.71
N THR A 249 -37.01 -2.49 -9.89
CA THR A 249 -37.36 -3.87 -9.55
C THR A 249 -37.96 -4.66 -10.71
N LEU A 250 -38.77 -4.03 -11.56
CA LEU A 250 -39.34 -4.68 -12.75
C LEU A 250 -38.27 -4.96 -13.79
N LEU A 251 -37.37 -3.98 -14.03
CA LEU A 251 -36.30 -4.12 -15.02
C LEU A 251 -35.21 -5.08 -14.57
N ALA A 252 -34.83 -5.06 -13.29
CA ALA A 252 -33.91 -6.06 -12.74
C ALA A 252 -34.44 -7.50 -12.89
N LYS A 253 -35.75 -7.71 -12.74
CA LYS A 253 -36.37 -9.02 -13.01
C LYS A 253 -36.36 -9.38 -14.50
N ALA A 254 -36.63 -8.42 -15.38
CA ALA A 254 -36.71 -8.64 -16.82
C ALA A 254 -35.36 -9.07 -17.42
N VAL A 255 -34.23 -8.61 -16.87
CA VAL A 255 -32.88 -9.00 -17.29
C VAL A 255 -32.29 -10.14 -16.46
N GLU A 256 -33.10 -10.80 -15.62
CA GLU A 256 -32.66 -11.82 -14.65
C GLU A 256 -31.46 -11.36 -13.78
N ALA A 257 -31.39 -10.07 -13.48
CA ALA A 257 -30.30 -9.50 -12.67
C ALA A 257 -30.30 -10.14 -11.27
N SER A 258 -29.22 -10.84 -10.96
CA SER A 258 -29.02 -11.47 -9.66
C SER A 258 -28.57 -10.45 -8.60
N ALA A 259 -28.65 -10.85 -7.33
CA ALA A 259 -27.98 -10.13 -6.27
C ALA A 259 -26.46 -10.24 -6.49
N ALA A 260 -25.78 -9.10 -6.61
CA ALA A 260 -24.34 -9.05 -6.82
C ALA A 260 -23.58 -8.91 -5.49
N THR A 261 -22.43 -9.57 -5.39
CA THR A 261 -21.47 -9.37 -4.29
C THR A 261 -20.15 -8.90 -4.88
N LEU A 262 -19.72 -7.69 -4.49
CA LEU A 262 -18.38 -7.20 -4.83
C LEU A 262 -17.41 -7.53 -3.69
N LEU A 263 -16.19 -7.91 -4.06
CA LEU A 263 -15.15 -8.28 -3.11
C LEU A 263 -13.99 -7.30 -3.20
N HIS A 264 -13.46 -6.90 -2.07
CA HIS A 264 -12.18 -6.19 -1.98
C HIS A 264 -11.19 -7.03 -1.17
N GLY A 265 -10.05 -7.36 -1.78
CA GLY A 265 -9.09 -8.32 -1.22
C GLY A 265 -8.31 -7.84 0.02
N ALA A 266 -8.49 -6.59 0.45
CA ALA A 266 -7.80 -6.03 1.60
C ALA A 266 -8.78 -5.53 2.67
N PRO A 267 -8.34 -5.36 3.94
CA PRO A 267 -9.21 -4.87 4.99
C PRO A 267 -9.71 -3.46 4.70
N THR A 268 -11.00 -3.25 4.90
CA THR A 268 -11.63 -1.94 4.69
C THR A 268 -12.64 -1.67 5.79
N ALA A 269 -12.69 -0.42 6.23
CA ALA A 269 -13.60 0.00 7.28
C ALA A 269 -15.07 -0.24 6.85
N PRO A 270 -15.95 -0.75 7.74
CA PRO A 270 -17.34 -1.02 7.40
C PRO A 270 -18.11 0.19 6.83
N ALA A 271 -17.80 1.40 7.29
CA ALA A 271 -18.41 2.64 6.78
C ALA A 271 -17.97 2.98 5.34
N GLU A 272 -16.74 2.64 4.96
CA GLU A 272 -16.26 2.78 3.58
C GLU A 272 -16.92 1.75 2.67
N LEU A 273 -17.04 0.50 3.12
CA LEU A 273 -17.80 -0.54 2.42
C LEU A 273 -19.27 -0.11 2.19
N GLN A 274 -19.92 0.47 3.19
CA GLN A 274 -21.30 0.96 3.06
C GLN A 274 -21.41 2.06 1.99
N SER A 275 -20.49 3.03 2.02
CA SER A 275 -20.48 4.13 1.05
C SER A 275 -20.26 3.61 -0.37
N TRP A 276 -19.32 2.67 -0.54
CA TRP A 276 -19.04 2.03 -1.82
C TRP A 276 -20.25 1.27 -2.37
N ALA A 277 -20.92 0.48 -1.52
CA ALA A 277 -22.11 -0.28 -1.89
C ALA A 277 -23.27 0.65 -2.28
N ASP A 278 -23.55 1.66 -1.46
CA ASP A 278 -24.61 2.65 -1.70
C ASP A 278 -24.37 3.39 -3.02
N ALA A 279 -23.16 3.87 -3.25
CA ALA A 279 -22.78 4.60 -4.46
C ALA A 279 -22.88 3.75 -5.73
N ARG A 280 -22.46 2.48 -5.66
CA ARG A 280 -22.54 1.54 -6.78
C ARG A 280 -23.99 1.27 -7.17
N LEU A 281 -24.85 0.97 -6.19
CA LEU A 281 -26.27 0.73 -6.46
C LEU A 281 -26.95 2.00 -6.99
N LEU A 282 -26.65 3.17 -6.42
CA LEU A 282 -27.19 4.43 -6.89
C LEU A 282 -26.79 4.75 -8.35
N ARG A 283 -25.52 4.53 -8.72
CA ARG A 283 -25.04 4.71 -10.09
C ARG A 283 -25.71 3.76 -11.09
N SER A 284 -25.90 2.51 -10.69
CA SER A 284 -26.71 1.54 -11.45
C SER A 284 -28.11 2.12 -11.71
N ARG A 285 -28.78 2.69 -10.71
CA ARG A 285 -30.10 3.30 -10.90
C ARG A 285 -30.11 4.52 -11.81
N LEU A 286 -29.15 5.43 -11.66
CA LEU A 286 -29.06 6.65 -12.47
C LEU A 286 -28.71 6.39 -13.94
N SER A 287 -28.19 5.21 -14.27
CA SER A 287 -27.93 4.81 -15.65
C SER A 287 -29.15 4.26 -16.38
N LEU A 288 -30.27 4.08 -15.68
CA LEU A 288 -31.44 3.45 -16.23
C LEU A 288 -32.03 4.23 -17.40
N LEU A 289 -32.21 5.54 -17.22
CA LEU A 289 -32.64 6.46 -18.27
C LEU A 289 -31.47 7.36 -18.61
N ARG A 290 -31.03 7.32 -19.86
CA ARG A 290 -30.03 8.24 -20.40
C ARG A 290 -30.55 8.88 -21.68
N GLY A 291 -29.95 10.00 -22.07
CA GLY A 291 -30.32 10.64 -23.32
C GLY A 291 -29.91 12.10 -23.39
N THR A 292 -30.46 12.80 -24.37
CA THR A 292 -30.26 14.24 -24.56
C THR A 292 -31.57 14.95 -24.86
N ALA A 293 -31.69 16.19 -24.36
CA ALA A 293 -32.79 17.09 -24.69
C ALA A 293 -32.24 18.46 -25.11
N VAL A 294 -32.72 19.02 -26.22
CA VAL A 294 -32.34 20.36 -26.66
C VAL A 294 -33.46 21.34 -26.33
N VAL A 295 -33.12 22.38 -25.57
CA VAL A 295 -34.05 23.45 -25.17
C VAL A 295 -33.52 24.82 -25.60
N ASP A 296 -34.42 25.77 -25.78
CA ASP A 296 -34.02 27.17 -25.98
C ASP A 296 -33.57 27.82 -24.67
N GLY A 297 -32.45 28.54 -24.71
CA GLY A 297 -31.87 29.19 -23.55
C GLY A 297 -31.49 28.21 -22.42
N GLY A 298 -31.63 28.63 -21.15
CA GLY A 298 -31.42 27.75 -20.00
C GLY A 298 -30.18 28.04 -19.15
N ALA A 299 -29.78 29.32 -19.02
CA ALA A 299 -28.69 29.71 -18.10
C ALA A 299 -28.98 29.38 -16.63
N ASP A 300 -30.25 29.21 -16.26
CA ASP A 300 -30.65 28.85 -14.90
C ASP A 300 -30.29 27.40 -14.56
N LEU A 301 -30.23 26.49 -15.54
CA LEU A 301 -29.94 25.07 -15.36
C LEU A 301 -28.45 24.83 -15.12
N LYS A 302 -28.14 23.93 -14.19
CA LYS A 302 -26.77 23.54 -13.83
C LYS A 302 -26.65 22.02 -13.79
N PRO A 303 -25.47 21.45 -14.10
CA PRO A 303 -25.23 20.04 -13.84
C PRO A 303 -25.58 19.68 -12.38
N LEU A 304 -26.16 18.49 -12.19
CA LEU A 304 -26.79 17.98 -10.96
C LEU A 304 -28.25 18.43 -10.73
N ASP A 305 -28.79 19.39 -11.50
CA ASP A 305 -30.21 19.72 -11.42
C ASP A 305 -31.07 18.53 -11.89
N THR A 306 -32.31 18.48 -11.41
CA THR A 306 -33.31 17.49 -11.86
C THR A 306 -34.27 18.16 -12.82
N VAL A 307 -34.61 17.48 -13.91
CA VAL A 307 -35.68 17.87 -14.84
C VAL A 307 -36.76 16.80 -14.85
N GLU A 308 -37.99 17.18 -15.17
CA GLU A 308 -39.10 16.24 -15.35
C GLU A 308 -39.50 16.16 -16.83
N ILE A 309 -39.45 14.98 -17.41
CA ILE A 309 -39.78 14.70 -18.80
C ILE A 309 -41.27 14.34 -18.89
N LYS A 310 -42.00 14.99 -19.81
CA LYS A 310 -43.41 14.71 -20.14
C LYS A 310 -43.60 14.66 -21.66
N GLY A 311 -44.77 14.20 -22.10
CA GLY A 311 -45.13 14.19 -23.53
C GLY A 311 -44.52 13.06 -24.38
N VAL A 312 -43.68 12.18 -23.83
CA VAL A 312 -42.96 11.11 -24.58
C VAL A 312 -43.49 9.70 -24.34
N GLY A 313 -44.62 9.58 -23.65
CA GLY A 313 -45.28 8.31 -23.35
C GLY A 313 -44.94 7.72 -21.98
N GLN A 314 -45.76 6.77 -21.54
CA GLN A 314 -45.77 6.28 -20.15
C GLN A 314 -44.46 5.60 -19.69
N ARG A 315 -43.59 5.18 -20.61
CA ARG A 315 -42.33 4.50 -20.26
C ARG A 315 -41.20 5.47 -19.91
N PHE A 316 -41.18 6.65 -20.53
CA PHE A 316 -40.07 7.60 -20.46
C PHE A 316 -40.40 8.85 -19.64
N ASN A 317 -41.69 9.13 -19.38
CA ASN A 317 -42.08 10.24 -18.52
C ASN A 317 -41.51 10.09 -17.10
N GLY A 318 -40.92 11.13 -16.53
CA GLY A 318 -40.39 11.05 -15.17
C GLY A 318 -39.21 11.97 -14.93
N LYS A 319 -38.60 11.84 -13.75
CA LYS A 319 -37.47 12.68 -13.36
C LYS A 319 -36.16 12.15 -13.93
N ALA A 320 -35.34 13.04 -14.46
CA ALA A 320 -33.99 12.74 -14.91
C ALA A 320 -32.98 13.69 -14.29
N LEU A 321 -31.78 13.18 -13.98
CA LEU A 321 -30.65 13.98 -13.55
C LEU A 321 -30.00 14.64 -14.78
N VAL A 322 -29.70 15.93 -14.70
CA VAL A 322 -28.86 16.61 -15.70
C VAL A 322 -27.40 16.34 -15.36
N SER A 323 -26.73 15.49 -16.15
CA SER A 323 -25.30 15.18 -15.97
C SER A 323 -24.37 16.10 -16.74
N GLY A 324 -24.88 16.80 -17.75
CA GLY A 324 -24.14 17.76 -18.52
C GLY A 324 -25.05 18.74 -19.27
N ILE A 325 -24.48 19.88 -19.64
CA ILE A 325 -25.14 20.93 -20.42
C ILE A 325 -24.13 21.44 -21.43
N THR A 326 -24.49 21.43 -22.70
CA THR A 326 -23.76 22.10 -23.77
C THR A 326 -24.59 23.26 -24.27
N HIS A 327 -24.15 24.49 -24.02
CA HIS A 327 -24.74 25.68 -24.62
C HIS A 327 -24.07 25.93 -25.98
N THR A 328 -24.87 26.11 -27.01
CA THR A 328 -24.42 26.49 -28.35
C THR A 328 -25.12 27.78 -28.74
N ILE A 329 -24.33 28.77 -29.15
CA ILE A 329 -24.80 30.07 -29.62
C ILE A 329 -24.16 30.33 -30.97
N ASP A 330 -24.99 30.31 -32.00
CA ASP A 330 -24.61 30.49 -33.40
C ASP A 330 -25.69 31.32 -34.14
N GLY A 331 -25.65 31.31 -35.48
CA GLY A 331 -26.64 32.00 -36.33
C GLY A 331 -28.09 31.53 -36.14
N ASP A 332 -28.32 30.34 -35.58
CA ASP A 332 -29.66 29.84 -35.26
C ASP A 332 -30.15 30.30 -33.87
N GLY A 333 -29.31 31.00 -33.10
CA GLY A 333 -29.60 31.52 -31.76
C GLY A 333 -29.04 30.65 -30.64
N TRP A 334 -29.60 30.78 -29.42
CA TRP A 334 -29.08 30.09 -28.23
C TRP A 334 -29.86 28.80 -27.92
N ARG A 335 -29.17 27.67 -28.03
CA ARG A 335 -29.65 26.33 -27.71
C ARG A 335 -28.84 25.73 -26.57
N SER A 336 -29.48 24.93 -25.73
CA SER A 336 -28.82 24.15 -24.69
C SER A 336 -29.18 22.68 -24.80
N GLN A 337 -28.19 21.86 -25.10
CA GLN A 337 -28.32 20.41 -25.06
C GLN A 337 -28.05 19.91 -23.63
N LEU A 338 -29.09 19.40 -22.99
CA LEU A 338 -29.03 18.75 -21.68
C LEU A 338 -28.68 17.28 -21.88
N ARG A 339 -27.62 16.80 -21.23
CA ARG A 339 -27.35 15.36 -21.10
C ARG A 339 -28.06 14.84 -19.85
N LEU A 340 -28.91 13.85 -20.06
CA LEU A 340 -29.81 13.28 -19.05
C LEU A 340 -29.31 11.91 -18.60
N GLY A 341 -29.52 11.59 -17.32
CA GLY A 341 -29.04 10.36 -16.73
C GLY A 341 -27.54 10.35 -16.53
N LEU A 342 -27.00 9.23 -16.08
CA LEU A 342 -25.59 9.16 -15.71
C LEU A 342 -25.05 7.74 -15.88
N SER A 343 -23.87 7.57 -16.49
CA SER A 343 -23.31 6.23 -16.73
C SER A 343 -23.12 5.43 -15.42
N ALA A 344 -23.35 4.11 -15.50
CA ALA A 344 -23.03 3.15 -14.44
C ALA A 344 -21.52 2.95 -14.30
N ASP A 345 -20.75 3.19 -15.37
CA ASP A 345 -19.30 3.19 -15.32
C ASP A 345 -18.78 4.37 -14.52
N TRP A 346 -17.83 4.07 -13.64
CA TRP A 346 -17.16 5.06 -12.80
C TRP A 346 -16.04 5.73 -13.57
N PHE A 347 -15.62 6.90 -13.08
CA PHE A 347 -14.49 7.62 -13.64
C PHE A 347 -13.27 6.72 -13.78
N ALA A 348 -13.01 5.87 -12.77
CA ALA A 348 -11.88 4.95 -12.74
C ALA A 348 -11.85 3.88 -13.84
N ARG A 349 -12.98 3.62 -14.51
CA ARG A 349 -13.04 2.68 -15.65
C ARG A 349 -12.83 3.36 -17.00
N THR A 350 -12.99 4.68 -17.05
CA THR A 350 -13.01 5.45 -18.31
C THR A 350 -11.85 6.43 -18.43
N ALA A 351 -11.23 6.79 -17.31
CA ALA A 351 -10.07 7.65 -17.26
C ALA A 351 -8.76 6.85 -17.19
N GLU A 352 -7.71 7.38 -17.80
CA GLU A 352 -6.34 6.86 -17.70
C GLU A 352 -5.72 7.23 -16.33
N LEU A 353 -6.17 6.55 -15.27
CA LEU A 353 -5.73 6.82 -13.91
C LEU A 353 -4.27 6.41 -13.66
N ALA A 354 -3.87 5.25 -14.17
CA ALA A 354 -2.50 4.79 -14.10
C ALA A 354 -1.65 5.52 -15.15
N GLU A 355 -0.41 5.87 -14.80
CA GLU A 355 0.56 6.32 -15.79
C GLU A 355 0.77 5.20 -16.81
N VAL A 356 1.03 5.54 -18.08
CA VAL A 356 1.52 4.53 -19.06
C VAL A 356 2.77 3.93 -18.44
N PRO A 357 2.77 2.65 -18.04
CA PRO A 357 3.90 2.17 -17.29
C PRO A 357 5.16 2.17 -18.17
N ALA A 358 6.33 2.30 -17.55
CA ALA A 358 7.58 2.72 -18.21
C ALA A 358 7.51 4.09 -18.93
N ALA A 359 6.60 4.98 -18.52
CA ALA A 359 6.38 6.31 -19.11
C ALA A 359 6.10 6.30 -20.62
N GLY A 360 5.64 5.16 -21.17
CA GLY A 360 5.44 4.95 -22.60
C GLY A 360 6.73 4.76 -23.41
N LEU A 361 7.88 4.58 -22.76
CA LEU A 361 9.18 4.40 -23.41
C LEU A 361 9.42 2.96 -23.91
N LEU A 362 8.73 1.97 -23.31
CA LEU A 362 8.78 0.54 -23.67
C LEU A 362 7.56 -0.22 -23.09
N PRO A 363 7.23 -1.44 -23.58
CA PRO A 363 6.15 -2.24 -23.03
C PRO A 363 6.34 -2.48 -21.53
N PRO A 364 5.33 -2.16 -20.71
CA PRO A 364 5.48 -2.19 -19.26
C PRO A 364 5.26 -3.57 -18.64
N ALA A 365 5.97 -3.81 -17.54
CA ALA A 365 5.55 -4.76 -16.51
C ALA A 365 4.96 -3.97 -15.32
N ILE A 366 3.64 -4.12 -15.09
CA ILE A 366 2.95 -3.63 -13.89
C ILE A 366 3.38 -4.56 -12.73
N GLY A 367 3.86 -4.02 -11.60
CA GLY A 367 4.46 -4.87 -10.58
C GLY A 367 5.08 -4.18 -9.35
N LEU A 368 5.95 -4.93 -8.69
CA LEU A 368 6.57 -4.64 -7.40
C LEU A 368 7.26 -3.27 -7.34
N GLN A 369 7.18 -2.60 -6.19
CA GLN A 369 7.86 -1.34 -5.93
C GLN A 369 9.09 -1.55 -5.04
N ILE A 370 10.00 -0.58 -5.03
CA ILE A 370 11.12 -0.52 -4.08
C ILE A 370 10.83 0.55 -3.03
N ALA A 371 11.14 0.24 -1.77
CA ALA A 371 11.09 1.19 -0.67
C ALA A 371 12.32 1.05 0.22
N THR A 372 12.57 2.09 1.03
CA THR A 372 13.53 2.02 2.13
C THR A 372 12.79 1.97 3.46
N VAL A 373 13.20 1.09 4.36
CA VAL A 373 12.67 1.07 5.73
C VAL A 373 13.13 2.33 6.45
N ALA A 374 12.19 3.15 6.89
CA ALA A 374 12.46 4.45 7.48
C ALA A 374 12.39 4.45 9.00
N SER A 375 11.52 3.63 9.60
CA SER A 375 11.31 3.59 11.04
C SER A 375 10.73 2.26 11.51
N LEU A 376 11.12 1.87 12.72
CA LEU A 376 10.68 0.67 13.44
C LEU A 376 9.75 0.99 14.61
N ALA A 377 9.07 2.14 14.56
CA ALA A 377 8.14 2.62 15.58
C ALA A 377 7.11 1.55 16.02
N GLU A 378 6.51 1.77 17.19
CA GLU A 378 5.47 0.91 17.74
C GLU A 378 4.29 0.85 16.79
N ASP A 379 4.02 -0.35 16.26
CA ASP A 379 2.95 -0.60 15.32
C ASP A 379 1.59 -0.46 16.04
N PRO A 380 0.72 0.49 15.66
CA PRO A 380 -0.57 0.70 16.31
C PRO A 380 -1.48 -0.54 16.30
N ASP A 381 -1.31 -1.42 15.31
CA ASP A 381 -2.13 -2.64 15.16
C ASP A 381 -1.41 -3.90 15.68
N GLY A 382 -0.16 -3.79 16.16
CA GLY A 382 0.59 -4.93 16.70
C GLY A 382 0.90 -6.05 15.69
N GLU A 383 0.85 -5.76 14.38
CA GLU A 383 1.01 -6.74 13.29
C GLU A 383 2.47 -6.82 12.76
N LEU A 384 3.45 -6.37 13.55
CA LEU A 384 4.88 -6.28 13.18
C LEU A 384 5.16 -5.43 11.92
N ARG A 385 4.28 -4.47 11.60
CA ARG A 385 4.49 -3.57 10.46
C ARG A 385 5.70 -2.67 10.68
N VAL A 386 6.30 -2.21 9.60
CA VAL A 386 7.40 -1.23 9.59
C VAL A 386 6.99 -0.02 8.76
N GLN A 387 7.54 1.14 9.08
CA GLN A 387 7.33 2.33 8.28
C GLN A 387 8.32 2.36 7.13
N VAL A 388 7.82 2.44 5.91
CA VAL A 388 8.61 2.49 4.68
C VAL A 388 8.43 3.82 3.96
N LYS A 389 9.45 4.17 3.17
CA LYS A 389 9.44 5.29 2.24
C LYS A 389 9.56 4.75 0.82
N LEU A 390 8.46 4.81 0.06
CA LEU A 390 8.43 4.45 -1.36
C LEU A 390 9.14 5.52 -2.19
N LEU A 391 9.79 5.12 -3.28
CA LEU A 391 10.49 6.05 -4.18
C LEU A 391 9.57 7.15 -4.74
N GLN A 392 8.30 6.83 -4.99
CA GLN A 392 7.34 7.76 -5.57
C GLN A 392 6.84 8.83 -4.56
N MET A 393 7.19 8.72 -3.27
CA MET A 393 6.79 9.67 -2.24
C MET A 393 7.77 10.84 -2.18
N ALA A 394 7.24 12.06 -2.07
CA ALA A 394 8.10 13.24 -1.93
C ALA A 394 8.93 13.19 -0.62
N PRO A 395 10.13 13.81 -0.57
CA PRO A 395 11.06 13.64 0.53
C PRO A 395 10.53 14.04 1.92
N ASP A 396 9.58 14.97 1.96
CA ASP A 396 8.95 15.59 3.14
C ASP A 396 7.60 14.95 3.54
N GLN A 397 7.14 13.93 2.81
CA GLN A 397 5.85 13.28 3.06
C GLN A 397 5.92 12.22 4.18
N ALA A 398 4.76 11.97 4.79
CA ALA A 398 4.60 10.99 5.86
C ALA A 398 4.95 9.56 5.38
N LEU A 399 5.54 8.78 6.29
CA LEU A 399 5.89 7.38 6.08
C LEU A 399 4.63 6.51 6.03
N GLN A 400 4.71 5.37 5.35
CA GLN A 400 3.59 4.43 5.26
C GLN A 400 3.89 3.13 5.99
N TRP A 401 2.90 2.56 6.69
CA TRP A 401 3.03 1.24 7.31
C TRP A 401 2.93 0.11 6.30
N ALA A 402 3.91 -0.78 6.27
CA ALA A 402 3.94 -1.98 5.46
C ALA A 402 4.17 -3.25 6.30
N ARG A 403 3.43 -4.32 5.99
CA ARG A 403 3.54 -5.59 6.73
C ARG A 403 4.57 -6.52 6.05
N PRO A 404 5.56 -7.06 6.78
CA PRO A 404 6.50 -8.01 6.22
C PRO A 404 5.88 -9.39 5.98
N LEU A 405 6.19 -9.96 4.82
CA LEU A 405 5.95 -11.36 4.50
C LEU A 405 7.01 -12.21 5.21
N SER A 406 6.56 -13.29 5.84
CA SER A 406 7.42 -14.30 6.44
C SER A 406 7.25 -15.64 5.70
N PRO A 407 8.31 -16.45 5.53
CA PRO A 407 8.21 -17.81 5.00
C PRO A 407 7.24 -18.73 5.78
N ASP A 408 7.13 -18.55 7.10
CA ASP A 408 6.13 -19.20 7.96
C ASP A 408 5.69 -18.21 9.05
N ALA A 409 4.38 -18.15 9.30
CA ALA A 409 3.79 -17.30 10.33
C ALA A 409 2.53 -17.97 10.89
N GLY A 410 2.56 -18.32 12.18
CA GLY A 410 1.43 -18.91 12.89
C GLY A 410 1.40 -18.49 14.36
N ALA A 411 0.34 -18.87 15.07
CA ALA A 411 0.21 -18.56 16.49
C ALA A 411 1.39 -19.17 17.28
N GLY A 412 2.26 -18.31 17.84
CA GLY A 412 3.43 -18.71 18.62
C GLY A 412 4.57 -19.35 17.82
N ARG A 413 4.57 -19.28 16.48
CA ARG A 413 5.61 -19.88 15.62
C ARG A 413 5.87 -19.06 14.35
N GLY A 414 7.05 -19.21 13.77
CA GLY A 414 7.36 -18.68 12.44
C GLY A 414 8.79 -18.18 12.29
N PHE A 415 9.10 -17.65 11.12
CA PHE A 415 10.37 -16.98 10.81
C PHE A 415 10.28 -15.48 11.10
N VAL A 416 10.80 -15.04 12.25
CA VAL A 416 10.70 -13.63 12.66
C VAL A 416 12.01 -12.90 12.37
N PHE A 417 12.13 -12.37 11.14
CA PHE A 417 13.22 -11.50 10.71
C PHE A 417 12.63 -10.18 10.21
N ARG A 418 12.60 -9.17 11.09
CA ARG A 418 12.11 -7.83 10.74
C ARG A 418 13.21 -7.07 9.97
N PRO A 419 12.90 -6.45 8.82
CA PRO A 419 13.84 -5.55 8.14
C PRO A 419 14.30 -4.41 9.07
N GLU A 420 15.53 -3.95 8.88
CA GLU A 420 16.15 -2.90 9.70
C GLU A 420 16.00 -1.52 9.05
N VAL A 421 16.12 -0.44 9.84
CA VAL A 421 16.10 0.92 9.28
C VAL A 421 17.24 1.10 8.27
N GLY A 422 16.89 1.58 7.08
CA GLY A 422 17.82 1.78 5.97
C GLY A 422 17.91 0.59 5.00
N ASP A 423 17.21 -0.51 5.27
CA ASP A 423 17.13 -1.65 4.34
C ASP A 423 16.30 -1.30 3.10
N GLU A 424 16.77 -1.80 1.96
CA GLU A 424 16.05 -1.79 0.70
C GLU A 424 15.10 -3.00 0.65
N VAL A 425 13.81 -2.73 0.47
CA VAL A 425 12.75 -3.74 0.49
C VAL A 425 11.87 -3.67 -0.75
N VAL A 426 11.33 -4.82 -1.13
CA VAL A 426 10.41 -4.98 -2.24
C VAL A 426 8.98 -4.95 -1.73
N ILE A 427 8.14 -4.09 -2.31
CA ILE A 427 6.74 -3.87 -1.92
C ILE A 427 5.79 -4.41 -2.98
N GLY A 428 4.80 -5.20 -2.56
CA GLY A 428 3.59 -5.50 -3.33
C GLY A 428 2.37 -4.86 -2.68
N PHE A 429 1.32 -4.60 -3.45
CA PHE A 429 0.06 -4.04 -2.92
C PHE A 429 -1.07 -5.06 -3.04
N LEU A 430 -1.79 -5.29 -1.93
CA LEU A 430 -2.95 -6.19 -1.98
C LEU A 430 -4.07 -5.58 -2.83
N ASN A 431 -4.53 -6.33 -3.84
CA ASN A 431 -5.57 -5.88 -4.77
C ASN A 431 -5.22 -4.54 -5.46
N ASP A 432 -3.93 -4.31 -5.70
CA ASP A 432 -3.39 -3.05 -6.25
C ASP A 432 -3.84 -1.79 -5.47
N ASP A 433 -4.18 -1.94 -4.18
CA ASP A 433 -4.54 -0.84 -3.30
C ASP A 433 -3.27 -0.26 -2.65
N PRO A 434 -2.87 0.99 -2.97
CA PRO A 434 -1.68 1.61 -2.42
C PRO A 434 -1.70 1.73 -0.90
N ARG A 435 -2.88 1.66 -0.24
CA ARG A 435 -3.02 1.68 1.22
C ARG A 435 -2.58 0.38 1.88
N GLN A 436 -2.35 -0.68 1.10
CA GLN A 436 -2.16 -2.05 1.59
C GLN A 436 -0.81 -2.64 1.15
N PRO A 437 0.32 -1.98 1.47
CA PRO A 437 1.64 -2.48 1.09
C PRO A 437 2.06 -3.69 1.94
N LEU A 438 2.70 -4.65 1.28
CA LEU A 438 3.37 -5.80 1.86
C LEU A 438 4.83 -5.80 1.44
N ILE A 439 5.74 -5.98 2.40
CA ILE A 439 7.14 -6.26 2.09
C ILE A 439 7.26 -7.73 1.71
N LEU A 440 7.64 -8.01 0.46
CA LEU A 440 7.83 -9.38 -0.03
C LEU A 440 9.20 -9.95 0.30
N GLY A 441 10.18 -9.06 0.53
CA GLY A 441 11.55 -9.42 0.86
C GLY A 441 12.44 -8.18 0.93
N ALA A 442 13.68 -8.37 1.37
CA ALA A 442 14.73 -7.37 1.35
C ALA A 442 15.76 -7.71 0.27
N LEU A 443 16.44 -6.69 -0.26
CA LEU A 443 17.47 -6.85 -1.28
C LEU A 443 18.84 -6.54 -0.70
N PHE A 444 19.83 -7.33 -1.09
CA PHE A 444 21.23 -6.93 -0.98
C PHE A 444 21.58 -5.99 -2.13
N GLY A 445 22.50 -5.05 -1.87
CA GLY A 445 22.94 -4.06 -2.84
C GLY A 445 24.34 -3.53 -2.52
N SER A 446 24.74 -2.48 -3.24
CA SER A 446 26.08 -1.88 -3.07
C SER A 446 26.32 -1.32 -1.66
N LYS A 447 25.27 -0.82 -1.01
CA LYS A 447 25.30 -0.30 0.36
C LYS A 447 25.15 -1.44 1.38
N ASN A 448 24.11 -2.25 1.25
CA ASN A 448 23.84 -3.38 2.15
C ASN A 448 24.34 -4.66 1.48
N LYS A 449 25.63 -4.94 1.66
CA LYS A 449 26.27 -6.11 1.06
C LYS A 449 25.89 -7.38 1.82
N PRO A 450 25.82 -8.55 1.13
CA PRO A 450 25.68 -9.84 1.81
C PRO A 450 26.80 -10.03 2.86
N PRO A 451 26.53 -10.76 3.96
CA PRO A 451 27.53 -11.03 4.99
C PRO A 451 28.66 -11.94 4.45
N GLN A 452 29.88 -11.72 4.94
CA GLN A 452 31.00 -12.64 4.72
C GLN A 452 30.85 -13.89 5.62
N PRO A 453 31.31 -15.09 5.18
CA PRO A 453 31.99 -15.39 3.93
C PRO A 453 31.06 -15.64 2.72
N VAL A 454 29.74 -15.61 2.89
CA VAL A 454 28.75 -15.92 1.83
C VAL A 454 28.85 -14.95 0.65
N GLN A 455 29.33 -13.74 0.89
CA GLN A 455 29.60 -12.74 -0.15
C GLN A 455 30.73 -13.14 -1.13
N SER A 456 31.62 -14.07 -0.77
CA SER A 456 32.77 -14.41 -1.61
C SER A 456 32.32 -15.06 -2.93
N PRO A 457 32.67 -14.49 -4.11
CA PRO A 457 32.23 -14.99 -5.40
C PRO A 457 32.93 -16.30 -5.75
N ASP A 458 32.39 -17.40 -5.24
CA ASP A 458 32.76 -18.76 -5.59
C ASP A 458 31.70 -19.32 -6.56
N LYS A 459 32.12 -19.75 -7.75
CA LYS A 459 31.22 -20.30 -8.79
C LYS A 459 30.45 -21.53 -8.31
N THR A 460 30.97 -22.23 -7.30
CA THR A 460 30.33 -23.42 -6.71
C THR A 460 29.27 -23.09 -5.68
N ASN A 461 29.15 -21.82 -5.26
CA ASN A 461 28.27 -21.34 -4.18
C ASN A 461 28.20 -22.30 -2.97
N PRO A 462 29.34 -22.59 -2.32
CA PRO A 462 29.42 -23.68 -1.37
C PRO A 462 29.04 -23.27 0.06
N LEU A 463 28.89 -21.98 0.34
CA LEU A 463 28.55 -21.48 1.67
C LEU A 463 27.14 -20.92 1.68
N ARG A 464 26.30 -21.37 2.63
CA ARG A 464 24.96 -20.81 2.89
C ARG A 464 24.88 -20.46 4.36
N ALA A 465 24.31 -19.31 4.71
CA ALA A 465 24.25 -18.92 6.11
C ALA A 465 22.99 -18.14 6.48
N ILE A 466 22.62 -18.25 7.75
CA ILE A 466 21.72 -17.33 8.44
C ILE A 466 22.60 -16.49 9.37
N VAL A 467 22.59 -15.18 9.19
CA VAL A 467 23.46 -14.25 9.94
C VAL A 467 22.60 -13.16 10.56
N SER A 468 22.74 -13.00 11.87
CA SER A 468 22.10 -11.94 12.65
C SER A 468 22.85 -10.61 12.53
N ARG A 469 22.21 -9.49 12.88
CA ARG A 469 22.82 -8.15 12.88
C ARG A 469 24.11 -8.05 13.71
N ALA A 470 24.22 -8.80 14.81
CA ALA A 470 25.41 -8.78 15.67
C ALA A 470 26.57 -9.65 15.14
N GLY A 471 26.35 -10.43 14.08
CA GLY A 471 27.35 -11.30 13.47
C GLY A 471 27.23 -12.79 13.85
N SER A 472 26.41 -13.15 14.84
CA SER A 472 26.12 -14.57 15.14
C SER A 472 25.49 -15.26 13.94
N ARG A 473 25.92 -16.50 13.65
CA ARG A 473 25.61 -17.18 12.39
C ARG A 473 25.44 -18.69 12.53
N ILE A 474 24.65 -19.25 11.62
CA ILE A 474 24.59 -20.67 11.28
C ILE A 474 25.09 -20.79 9.85
N VAL A 475 26.14 -21.57 9.60
CA VAL A 475 26.80 -21.71 8.29
C VAL A 475 26.81 -23.16 7.87
N PHE A 476 26.33 -23.41 6.65
CA PHE A 476 26.49 -24.68 5.93
C PHE A 476 27.65 -24.54 4.96
N ASP A 477 28.66 -25.41 5.07
CA ASP A 477 29.83 -25.46 4.19
C ASP A 477 29.83 -26.75 3.36
N ASP A 478 29.50 -26.63 2.08
CA ASP A 478 29.47 -27.74 1.12
C ASP A 478 30.87 -28.10 0.58
N LYS A 479 31.93 -27.31 0.84
CA LYS A 479 33.32 -27.70 0.48
C LYS A 479 33.83 -28.81 1.38
N THR A 480 33.48 -28.74 2.65
CA THR A 480 33.87 -29.70 3.69
C THR A 480 32.62 -30.13 4.44
N PRO A 481 31.62 -30.74 3.79
CA PRO A 481 30.24 -30.93 4.27
C PRO A 481 30.06 -30.75 5.78
N ALA A 482 29.91 -29.49 6.20
CA ALA A 482 29.99 -29.08 7.60
C ALA A 482 28.89 -28.09 7.99
N LEU A 483 28.56 -28.10 9.27
CA LEU A 483 27.66 -27.17 9.92
C LEU A 483 28.39 -26.46 11.05
N HIS A 484 28.41 -25.13 11.00
CA HIS A 484 29.00 -24.28 12.03
C HIS A 484 27.92 -23.40 12.68
N ILE A 485 27.87 -23.38 14.00
CA ILE A 485 27.06 -22.45 14.80
C ILE A 485 28.03 -21.60 15.61
N GLU A 486 28.04 -20.30 15.34
CA GLU A 486 29.11 -19.43 15.79
C GLU A 486 28.56 -18.10 16.31
N THR A 487 29.14 -17.63 17.40
CA THR A 487 28.83 -16.32 17.97
C THR A 487 30.08 -15.45 18.03
N THR A 488 29.88 -14.15 17.90
CA THR A 488 30.96 -13.16 18.01
C THR A 488 30.57 -12.07 19.01
N ALA A 489 31.56 -11.31 19.48
CA ALA A 489 31.31 -10.15 20.31
C ALA A 489 30.53 -9.10 19.52
N ALA A 490 29.53 -8.49 20.16
CA ALA A 490 28.63 -7.56 19.50
C ALA A 490 29.38 -6.47 18.70
N GLY A 491 29.05 -6.34 17.41
CA GLY A 491 29.60 -5.29 16.54
C GLY A 491 30.86 -5.66 15.77
N LYS A 492 31.35 -6.91 15.85
CA LYS A 492 32.45 -7.39 15.00
C LYS A 492 31.93 -8.43 14.00
N ALA A 493 31.50 -7.96 12.83
CA ALA A 493 31.14 -8.85 11.72
C ALA A 493 32.36 -9.61 11.15
N ASP A 494 33.58 -9.09 11.39
CA ASP A 494 34.82 -9.66 10.85
C ASP A 494 35.68 -10.30 11.95
N GLY A 495 35.66 -11.62 11.99
CA GLY A 495 36.92 -12.39 12.05
C GLY A 495 37.21 -13.24 13.28
N GLU A 496 36.57 -13.03 14.44
CA GLU A 496 36.80 -13.87 15.62
C GLU A 496 35.48 -14.41 16.17
N TYR A 497 35.15 -15.65 15.77
CA TYR A 497 34.08 -16.44 16.36
C TYR A 497 34.67 -17.23 17.52
N LYS A 498 34.33 -16.81 18.74
CA LYS A 498 34.98 -17.34 19.93
C LYS A 498 34.21 -18.46 20.59
N ASN A 499 32.88 -18.45 20.49
CA ASN A 499 32.08 -19.61 20.89
C ASN A 499 31.53 -20.27 19.62
N LYS A 500 31.82 -21.56 19.45
CA LYS A 500 31.54 -22.30 18.23
C LYS A 500 31.13 -23.74 18.53
N ILE A 501 30.21 -24.23 17.70
CA ILE A 501 29.89 -25.66 17.56
C ILE A 501 30.11 -26.01 16.10
N SER A 502 30.88 -27.07 15.82
CA SER A 502 31.15 -27.51 14.45
C SER A 502 30.93 -29.01 14.30
N LEU A 503 30.17 -29.39 13.26
CA LEU A 503 30.01 -30.76 12.80
C LEU A 503 30.65 -30.83 11.41
N ASP A 504 31.72 -31.62 11.24
CA ASP A 504 32.50 -31.67 10.00
C ASP A 504 32.70 -33.12 9.55
N GLU A 505 32.10 -33.47 8.41
CA GLU A 505 32.17 -34.82 7.84
C GLU A 505 33.54 -35.12 7.21
N LYS A 506 34.22 -34.10 6.68
CA LYS A 506 35.54 -34.26 6.07
C LYS A 506 36.62 -34.49 7.13
N ALA A 507 36.58 -33.71 8.20
CA ALA A 507 37.45 -33.89 9.36
C ALA A 507 37.02 -35.07 10.23
N LYS A 508 35.79 -35.57 10.07
CA LYS A 508 35.17 -36.63 10.89
C LYS A 508 35.14 -36.26 12.36
N THR A 509 34.82 -34.99 12.65
CA THR A 509 34.87 -34.43 14.00
C THR A 509 33.63 -33.65 14.37
N ILE A 510 33.24 -33.72 15.64
CA ILE A 510 32.27 -32.82 16.26
C ILE A 510 32.98 -32.06 17.37
N THR A 511 32.89 -30.72 17.38
CA THR A 511 33.55 -29.86 18.36
C THR A 511 32.59 -28.86 18.99
N ILE A 512 32.76 -28.63 20.30
CA ILE A 512 32.13 -27.54 21.06
C ILE A 512 33.26 -26.82 21.76
N GLU A 513 33.42 -25.53 21.48
CA GLU A 513 34.52 -24.71 21.99
C GLU A 513 34.02 -23.32 22.39
N ASP A 514 34.46 -22.83 23.54
CA ASP A 514 34.17 -21.48 24.01
C ASP A 514 35.38 -20.54 23.85
N GLN A 515 35.16 -19.26 24.16
CA GLN A 515 36.17 -18.21 24.08
C GLN A 515 37.33 -18.35 25.08
N HIS A 516 37.30 -19.36 25.94
CA HIS A 516 38.27 -19.61 27.02
C HIS A 516 39.04 -20.93 26.81
N ASN A 517 39.03 -21.45 25.57
CA ASN A 517 39.67 -22.72 25.18
C ASN A 517 39.11 -23.96 25.90
N ASN A 518 37.90 -23.89 26.46
CA ASN A 518 37.23 -25.09 26.94
C ASN A 518 36.68 -25.85 25.74
N LYS A 519 37.08 -27.11 25.56
CA LYS A 519 36.77 -27.89 24.34
C LYS A 519 36.27 -29.30 24.65
N ILE A 520 35.20 -29.68 23.97
CA ILE A 520 34.75 -31.07 23.79
C ILE A 520 34.96 -31.44 22.33
N GLU A 521 35.62 -32.57 22.06
CA GLU A 521 35.86 -33.08 20.71
C GLU A 521 35.57 -34.57 20.62
N LEU A 522 34.74 -34.95 19.64
CA LEU A 522 34.46 -36.33 19.25
C LEU A 522 35.10 -36.56 17.89
N SER A 523 35.90 -37.62 17.77
CA SER A 523 36.63 -37.96 16.54
C SER A 523 36.83 -39.49 16.42
N ASP A 524 37.49 -39.92 15.35
CA ASP A 524 37.96 -41.30 15.18
C ASP A 524 38.95 -41.78 16.27
N LYS A 525 39.58 -40.84 16.98
CA LYS A 525 40.46 -41.10 18.14
C LYS A 525 39.70 -41.24 19.46
N GLY A 526 38.39 -41.04 19.47
CA GLY A 526 37.55 -41.08 20.67
C GLY A 526 37.07 -39.70 21.11
N ILE A 527 36.82 -39.54 22.42
CA ILE A 527 36.26 -38.33 23.03
C ILE A 527 37.33 -37.65 23.88
N SER A 528 37.53 -36.35 23.68
CA SER A 528 38.37 -35.52 24.55
C SER A 528 37.57 -34.39 25.20
N LEU A 529 37.89 -34.12 26.47
CA LEU A 529 37.36 -33.01 27.26
C LEU A 529 38.55 -32.28 27.87
N THR A 530 38.71 -31.00 27.53
CA THR A 530 39.87 -30.19 27.92
C THR A 530 39.44 -28.82 28.43
N SER A 531 40.19 -28.31 29.41
CA SER A 531 40.03 -26.96 29.97
C SER A 531 41.39 -26.42 30.40
N ASP A 532 41.62 -25.13 30.17
CA ASP A 532 42.79 -24.40 30.69
C ASP A 532 42.70 -24.16 32.21
N LYS A 533 41.53 -24.43 32.82
CA LYS A 533 41.26 -24.26 34.25
C LYS A 533 40.67 -25.56 34.83
N ASP A 534 39.78 -25.42 35.82
CA ASP A 534 39.24 -26.55 36.57
C ASP A 534 38.13 -27.28 35.81
N ILE A 535 38.15 -28.62 35.86
CA ILE A 535 37.03 -29.47 35.47
C ILE A 535 36.43 -30.03 36.76
N THR A 536 35.22 -29.59 37.12
CA THR A 536 34.50 -30.07 38.31
C THR A 536 33.38 -31.03 37.93
N ILE A 537 33.39 -32.24 38.49
CA ILE A 537 32.36 -33.27 38.26
C ILE A 537 31.71 -33.60 39.61
N SER A 538 30.43 -33.27 39.78
CA SER A 538 29.66 -33.50 41.02
C SER A 538 28.25 -34.01 40.71
N ALA A 539 27.76 -34.99 41.48
CA ALA A 539 26.41 -35.51 41.36
C ALA A 539 25.75 -35.69 42.74
N LYS A 540 24.42 -35.55 42.79
CA LYS A 540 23.63 -35.92 43.99
C LYS A 540 23.41 -37.44 44.11
N GLY A 541 23.42 -38.14 42.98
CA GLY A 541 23.45 -39.60 42.90
C GLY A 541 24.85 -40.09 42.56
N ASP A 542 24.94 -41.29 42.00
CA ASP A 542 26.22 -41.96 41.76
C ASP A 542 26.97 -41.41 40.52
N ILE A 543 28.29 -41.37 40.61
CA ILE A 543 29.20 -41.20 39.46
C ILE A 543 29.88 -42.54 39.21
N LYS A 544 29.60 -43.17 38.07
CA LYS A 544 30.18 -44.46 37.67
C LYS A 544 31.15 -44.27 36.51
N ILE A 545 32.41 -44.68 36.69
CA ILE A 545 33.47 -44.62 35.66
C ILE A 545 33.99 -46.04 35.43
N GLU A 546 33.77 -46.60 34.24
CA GLU A 546 34.18 -47.95 33.87
C GLU A 546 35.10 -47.94 32.63
N SER A 547 36.21 -48.68 32.69
CA SER A 547 37.10 -48.92 31.56
C SER A 547 37.45 -50.41 31.49
N GLN A 548 37.31 -51.03 30.31
CA GLN A 548 37.68 -52.43 30.10
C GLN A 548 39.19 -52.61 29.89
N ALA A 549 39.86 -51.55 29.44
CA ALA A 549 41.29 -51.54 29.21
C ALA A 549 41.98 -50.82 30.37
N LYS A 550 42.67 -49.71 30.09
CA LYS A 550 43.37 -48.92 31.09
C LYS A 550 42.47 -47.77 31.57
N LEU A 551 42.44 -47.55 32.89
CA LEU A 551 42.02 -46.28 33.49
C LEU A 551 43.28 -45.62 34.06
N ASP A 552 43.59 -44.40 33.62
CA ASP A 552 44.77 -43.64 34.05
C ASP A 552 44.30 -42.35 34.74
N LEU A 553 44.67 -42.16 36.00
CA LEU A 553 44.32 -40.99 36.81
C LEU A 553 45.61 -40.38 37.34
N GLN A 554 45.93 -39.18 36.86
CA GLN A 554 47.19 -38.50 37.17
C GLN A 554 46.92 -37.08 37.66
N GLY A 555 47.59 -36.68 38.74
CA GLY A 555 47.62 -35.31 39.24
C GLY A 555 49.05 -34.95 39.62
N GLN A 556 49.56 -33.82 39.12
CA GLN A 556 50.96 -33.43 39.36
C GLN A 556 51.19 -32.95 40.79
N ALA A 557 50.23 -32.23 41.37
CA ALA A 557 50.36 -31.68 42.72
C ALA A 557 49.78 -32.61 43.79
N LYS A 558 48.49 -32.96 43.69
CA LYS A 558 47.79 -33.80 44.65
C LYS A 558 46.63 -34.52 43.99
N ALA A 559 46.46 -35.80 44.31
CA ALA A 559 45.21 -36.53 44.10
C ALA A 559 44.64 -36.88 45.48
N SER A 560 43.36 -36.58 45.73
CA SER A 560 42.68 -36.88 46.99
C SER A 560 41.39 -37.63 46.75
N LEU A 561 41.17 -38.70 47.53
CA LEU A 561 39.93 -39.45 47.56
C LEU A 561 39.37 -39.38 48.99
N GLN A 562 38.16 -38.86 49.14
CA GLN A 562 37.47 -38.74 50.43
C GLN A 562 36.05 -39.25 50.27
N ALA A 563 35.69 -40.25 51.08
CA ALA A 563 34.36 -40.82 51.16
C ALA A 563 34.15 -41.40 52.56
N THR A 564 32.89 -41.68 52.93
CA THR A 564 32.58 -42.42 54.17
C THR A 564 33.16 -43.83 54.11
N GLU A 565 33.13 -44.46 52.94
CA GLU A 565 33.70 -45.78 52.67
C GLU A 565 34.44 -45.75 51.34
N VAL A 566 35.66 -46.32 51.32
CA VAL A 566 36.48 -46.49 50.11
C VAL A 566 36.83 -47.96 49.97
N GLU A 567 36.29 -48.62 48.94
CA GLU A 567 36.63 -50.00 48.58
C GLU A 567 37.52 -50.04 47.34
N VAL A 568 38.68 -50.70 47.44
CA VAL A 568 39.60 -50.91 46.31
C VAL A 568 39.85 -52.40 46.13
N VAL A 569 39.28 -52.98 45.06
CA VAL A 569 39.43 -54.40 44.74
C VAL A 569 40.31 -54.57 43.50
N ALA A 570 41.51 -55.12 43.69
CA ALA A 570 42.40 -55.51 42.59
C ALA A 570 42.42 -57.04 42.41
N LYS A 571 42.00 -57.54 41.25
CA LYS A 571 41.89 -59.00 41.00
C LYS A 571 43.23 -59.74 40.94
N SER A 572 44.31 -59.05 40.58
CA SER A 572 45.64 -59.66 40.39
C SER A 572 46.70 -59.03 41.28
N LYS A 573 46.89 -57.71 41.19
CA LYS A 573 47.92 -56.99 41.94
C LYS A 573 47.44 -55.60 42.29
N PHE A 574 47.58 -55.24 43.56
CA PHE A 574 47.57 -53.85 44.01
C PHE A 574 49.03 -53.40 44.25
N SER A 575 49.38 -52.20 43.81
CA SER A 575 50.71 -51.62 44.07
C SER A 575 50.62 -50.14 44.38
N ALA A 576 51.15 -49.75 45.54
CA ALA A 576 51.35 -48.37 45.94
C ALA A 576 52.85 -48.10 46.08
N LYS A 577 53.37 -47.11 45.36
CA LYS A 577 54.78 -46.71 45.40
C LYS A 577 54.85 -45.19 45.55
N ALA A 578 55.50 -44.73 46.60
CA ALA A 578 55.74 -43.33 46.89
C ALA A 578 57.06 -43.19 47.64
N ALA A 579 57.56 -41.96 47.78
CA ALA A 579 58.70 -41.69 48.67
C ALA A 579 58.35 -41.95 50.14
N GLN A 580 57.09 -41.68 50.52
CA GLN A 580 56.52 -41.94 51.83
C GLN A 580 55.09 -42.47 51.69
N VAL A 581 54.73 -43.45 52.51
CA VAL A 581 53.38 -44.00 52.60
C VAL A 581 52.94 -43.94 54.06
N ASP A 582 51.95 -43.10 54.35
CA ASP A 582 51.36 -42.97 55.68
C ASP A 582 49.97 -43.62 55.71
N LEU A 583 49.80 -44.64 56.57
CA LEU A 583 48.53 -45.34 56.78
C LEU A 583 48.19 -45.30 58.26
N ALA A 584 46.99 -44.85 58.61
CA ALA A 584 46.48 -44.80 59.97
C ALA A 584 45.01 -45.22 59.99
N ALA A 585 44.60 -45.93 61.05
CA ALA A 585 43.20 -46.26 61.31
C ALA A 585 42.90 -46.03 62.79
N ASP A 586 41.82 -45.30 63.09
CA ASP A 586 41.46 -44.93 64.47
C ASP A 586 40.94 -46.12 65.29
N ALA A 587 40.28 -47.08 64.63
CA ALA A 587 39.72 -48.27 65.28
C ALA A 587 40.60 -49.50 65.05
N THR A 588 40.66 -49.98 63.80
CA THR A 588 41.35 -51.23 63.46
C THR A 588 42.12 -51.06 62.16
N PHE A 589 43.41 -51.38 62.19
CA PHE A 589 44.23 -51.57 61.00
C PHE A 589 44.45 -53.08 60.77
N ALA A 590 43.95 -53.62 59.66
CA ALA A 590 44.09 -55.05 59.31
C ALA A 590 44.81 -55.20 57.96
N ALA A 591 45.97 -55.87 57.98
CA ALA A 591 46.71 -56.25 56.78
C ALA A 591 47.07 -57.74 56.86
N GLN A 592 46.55 -58.55 55.94
CA GLN A 592 46.70 -60.01 55.94
C GLN A 592 47.13 -60.51 54.56
N GLY A 593 48.05 -61.47 54.52
CA GLY A 593 48.44 -62.17 53.30
C GLY A 593 48.08 -63.64 53.41
N GLY A 594 47.27 -64.17 52.48
CA GLY A 594 46.80 -65.55 52.54
C GLY A 594 47.92 -66.59 52.42
N ALA A 595 48.90 -66.35 51.53
CA ALA A 595 50.09 -67.20 51.39
C ALA A 595 51.30 -66.65 52.17
N GLN A 596 51.54 -65.34 52.08
CA GLN A 596 52.65 -64.67 52.76
C GLN A 596 52.33 -63.17 52.94
N ALA A 597 52.69 -62.62 54.08
CA ALA A 597 52.83 -61.17 54.29
C ALA A 597 54.32 -60.87 54.56
N LYS A 598 54.90 -59.91 53.84
CA LYS A 598 56.31 -59.54 53.98
C LYS A 598 56.43 -58.04 54.21
N LEU A 599 57.06 -57.67 55.33
CA LEU A 599 57.47 -56.30 55.65
C LEU A 599 59.00 -56.25 55.64
N GLY A 600 59.59 -55.26 54.97
CA GLY A 600 61.04 -55.13 54.85
C GLY A 600 61.48 -53.68 54.74
N SER A 601 62.61 -53.36 55.36
CA SER A 601 63.28 -52.05 55.32
C SER A 601 64.78 -52.27 55.16
N ASN A 602 65.45 -51.39 54.41
CA ASN A 602 66.91 -51.38 54.31
C ASN A 602 67.57 -50.67 55.51
N ALA A 603 66.78 -50.00 56.35
CA ALA A 603 67.23 -49.31 57.56
C ALA A 603 66.65 -49.98 58.81
N MET A 604 65.50 -49.49 59.30
CA MET A 604 64.83 -50.01 60.50
C MET A 604 63.35 -50.26 60.21
N VAL A 605 62.79 -51.30 60.84
CA VAL A 605 61.36 -51.50 61.01
C VAL A 605 61.06 -51.33 62.51
N GLU A 606 60.19 -50.40 62.87
CA GLU A 606 59.77 -50.17 64.26
C GLU A 606 58.30 -50.56 64.43
N ILE A 607 58.01 -51.44 65.41
CA ILE A 607 56.64 -51.87 65.74
C ILE A 607 56.36 -51.47 67.18
N LYS A 608 55.38 -50.59 67.39
CA LYS A 608 54.91 -50.16 68.72
C LYS A 608 53.50 -50.66 68.94
N ALA A 609 53.34 -51.57 69.90
CA ALA A 609 52.03 -52.08 70.32
C ALA A 609 52.06 -52.45 71.81
N ALA A 610 50.91 -52.41 72.48
CA ALA A 610 50.77 -52.92 73.85
C ALA A 610 51.03 -54.43 73.93
N LEU A 611 50.76 -55.16 72.84
CA LEU A 611 51.01 -56.59 72.70
C LEU A 611 51.37 -56.90 71.23
N VAL A 612 52.49 -57.59 71.02
CA VAL A 612 52.85 -58.20 69.74
C VAL A 612 52.86 -59.71 69.93
N LYS A 613 51.99 -60.43 69.22
CA LYS A 613 51.96 -61.90 69.24
C LYS A 613 52.63 -62.43 67.99
N ILE A 614 53.76 -63.11 68.15
CA ILE A 614 54.46 -63.84 67.10
C ILE A 614 54.24 -65.32 67.40
N ASN A 615 53.64 -66.03 66.45
CA ASN A 615 53.44 -67.48 66.54
C ASN A 615 54.41 -68.20 65.62
#